data_AF-A0A3D9AIS4-F1
#
_entry.id   AF-A0A3D9AIS4-F1
#
_cell.length_a   1.000
_cell.length_b   1.000
_cell.length_c   1.000
_cell.angle_alpha   90.00
_cell.angle_beta   90.00
_cell.angle_gamma   90.00
#
_symmetry.space_group_name_H-M   'P 1'
#
loop_
_entity.id
_entity.type
_entity.pdbx_description
1 polymer ?
#
loop_
_entity_poly.entity_id
_entity_poly.type
_entity_poly.pdbx_seq_one_letter_code
_entity_poly.pdbx_strand_id
1 'polypeptide(L)'
;MRTKILLLFLLGWVGMVSAQKSSDKEAAETEFKNLNEVFSKYFNLYNTTNEQLKKKNLELSGKSDDAHLKKIQDLFKEAKAYNDTLAVKYQLFLNYKGVFMDKGIKEADIDNWFGYKNQNFTKSPETVTDTNVYMYFGENKVLKEDILKDKNDEASQILRSVINNKGEKSYFGDIIVPKHKEEFYFYKYFKSKEIRAAKNEVKVKQVFLDKNKNLDINRKKIIEDSIKELQQINHFFLEKKYNCGDYILQPKLMYKFKKLDVEIKDGYFCDIRVFVEDDEGNEHVFTNQIGISVLFFSSFGTRKMMNYKNSIRKVSYDAYKEYTDEKMKYLFISLSDVMSYNYKVGNHYIPHDIALELPTKPEENQTGNAVYQIKQETYLEKILELRAYTDFLTLFGDSQNGVAQVEGRAKFYLFPYPFRFLGSKKTLGQIEYFPAVSPSVNYSRFEKDSRYVQTKLDSTNTNYMVKNDIDLVEKRYLVMGLDLEILKWQNKNAPVSLSLYGLLNYNISEMNIHTINDTITKSVKAMGFGGGLHLSTKRFNNFGFDYKAEFSWYDFQNFNTYQSEKIMLPPIIPVFRNEAEVFYHPNGNPNQAIFARLITYNYLGSSNNQAFYQFQFGYKFAIGNRTANGKD
;
A
#
# COMPACT_ATOMS: atom_id res chain seq x y z
N MET A 1 -8.12 -31.14 -21.61
CA MET A 1 -6.76 -31.29 -22.18
C MET A 1 -6.13 -29.90 -22.19
N ARG A 2 -5.25 -29.53 -21.24
CA ARG A 2 -3.83 -29.90 -21.14
C ARG A 2 -3.04 -29.49 -22.40
N THR A 3 -2.17 -28.48 -22.20
CA THR A 3 -0.83 -28.31 -22.79
C THR A 3 -0.70 -28.59 -24.27
N LYS A 4 -0.54 -27.53 -25.10
CA LYS A 4 0.18 -27.57 -26.39
C LYS A 4 0.33 -26.18 -27.05
N ILE A 5 0.84 -25.21 -26.29
CA ILE A 5 1.55 -24.04 -26.85
C ILE A 5 2.99 -24.10 -26.33
N LEU A 6 3.62 -25.25 -26.61
CA LEU A 6 5.05 -25.50 -26.39
C LEU A 6 5.66 -26.15 -27.66
N LEU A 7 4.97 -26.02 -28.80
CA LEU A 7 5.22 -26.78 -30.03
C LEU A 7 5.54 -25.88 -31.24
N LEU A 8 5.80 -24.60 -31.00
CA LEU A 8 6.37 -23.67 -32.00
C LEU A 8 7.87 -23.40 -31.77
N PHE A 9 8.46 -23.96 -30.71
CA PHE A 9 9.91 -23.94 -30.44
C PHE A 9 10.64 -25.25 -30.81
N LEU A 10 9.97 -26.22 -31.42
CA LEU A 10 10.50 -27.57 -31.68
C LEU A 10 10.54 -28.01 -33.16
N LEU A 11 10.29 -27.12 -34.12
CA LEU A 11 10.26 -27.48 -35.56
C LEU A 11 11.17 -26.62 -36.45
N GLY A 12 12.16 -25.94 -35.87
CA GLY A 12 13.19 -25.21 -36.64
C GLY A 12 14.50 -25.97 -36.87
N TRP A 13 14.65 -27.20 -36.35
CA TRP A 13 15.95 -27.89 -36.30
C TRP A 13 15.84 -29.40 -36.57
N VAL A 14 15.26 -29.82 -37.70
CA VAL A 14 15.62 -31.12 -38.32
C VAL A 14 15.47 -30.98 -39.84
N GLY A 15 16.58 -30.67 -40.49
CA GLY A 15 16.65 -30.55 -41.94
C GLY A 15 18.10 -30.39 -42.40
N MET A 16 18.95 -31.36 -42.05
CA MET A 16 20.13 -31.84 -42.82
C MET A 16 20.98 -32.73 -41.90
N VAL A 17 20.71 -34.05 -41.92
CA VAL A 17 21.68 -35.07 -41.53
C VAL A 17 21.95 -35.89 -42.78
N SER A 18 23.07 -35.60 -43.45
CA SER A 18 23.91 -36.57 -44.15
C SER A 18 25.00 -35.86 -44.97
N ALA A 19 26.03 -35.32 -44.30
CA ALA A 19 27.42 -35.13 -44.80
C ALA A 19 28.31 -34.25 -43.87
N GLN A 20 28.32 -34.37 -42.54
CA GLN A 20 29.07 -33.41 -41.69
C GLN A 20 29.81 -33.97 -40.46
N LYS A 21 30.09 -35.27 -40.40
CA LYS A 21 30.88 -35.79 -39.26
C LYS A 21 32.36 -35.33 -39.27
N SER A 22 32.90 -34.89 -40.42
CA SER A 22 34.22 -34.25 -40.48
C SER A 22 34.18 -32.74 -40.22
N SER A 23 33.10 -32.03 -40.57
CA SER A 23 33.03 -30.57 -40.40
C SER A 23 32.80 -30.14 -38.95
N ASP A 24 32.05 -30.91 -38.15
CA ASP A 24 31.78 -30.54 -36.75
C ASP A 24 33.04 -30.57 -35.88
N LYS A 25 33.97 -31.49 -36.17
CA LYS A 25 35.25 -31.56 -35.47
C LYS A 25 36.15 -30.38 -35.84
N GLU A 26 36.24 -30.05 -37.14
CA GLU A 26 37.01 -28.90 -37.62
C GLU A 26 36.44 -27.57 -37.13
N ALA A 27 35.11 -27.44 -37.07
CA ALA A 27 34.43 -26.27 -36.53
C ALA A 27 34.68 -26.12 -35.02
N ALA A 28 34.60 -27.22 -34.26
CA ALA A 28 34.90 -27.21 -32.83
C ALA A 28 36.38 -26.86 -32.58
N GLU A 29 37.31 -27.47 -33.31
CA GLU A 29 38.74 -27.19 -33.20
C GLU A 29 39.04 -25.72 -33.48
N THR A 30 38.43 -25.13 -34.51
CA THR A 30 38.57 -23.71 -34.85
C THR A 30 38.05 -22.82 -33.73
N GLU A 31 36.85 -23.09 -33.20
CA GLU A 31 36.24 -22.29 -32.15
C GLU A 31 37.04 -22.32 -30.84
N PHE A 32 37.51 -23.50 -30.42
CA PHE A 32 38.31 -23.63 -29.19
C PHE A 32 39.71 -23.05 -29.35
N LYS A 33 40.34 -23.13 -30.54
CA LYS A 33 41.62 -22.45 -30.81
C LYS A 33 41.47 -20.93 -30.82
N ASN A 34 40.39 -20.39 -31.40
CA ASN A 34 40.11 -18.95 -31.37
C ASN A 34 39.88 -18.47 -29.93
N LEU A 35 39.13 -19.25 -29.13
CA LEU A 35 38.90 -18.93 -27.73
C LEU A 35 40.19 -18.99 -26.91
N ASN A 36 41.06 -19.97 -27.19
CA ASN A 36 42.40 -20.10 -26.61
C ASN A 36 43.30 -18.90 -26.97
N GLU A 37 43.32 -18.47 -28.22
CA GLU A 37 44.13 -17.32 -28.65
C GLU A 37 43.75 -16.05 -27.88
N VAL A 38 42.44 -15.79 -27.75
CA VAL A 38 41.95 -14.66 -26.96
C VAL A 38 42.26 -14.86 -25.47
N PHE A 39 42.03 -16.05 -24.94
CA PHE A 39 42.25 -16.35 -23.52
C PHE A 39 43.72 -16.23 -23.13
N SER A 40 44.63 -16.83 -23.89
CA SER A 40 46.08 -16.76 -23.68
C SER A 40 46.60 -15.33 -23.71
N LYS A 41 46.08 -14.48 -24.62
CA LYS A 41 46.40 -13.05 -24.66
C LYS A 41 46.05 -12.35 -23.35
N TYR A 42 44.82 -12.51 -22.85
CA TYR A 42 44.41 -11.89 -21.59
C TYR A 42 45.07 -12.52 -20.37
N PHE A 43 45.39 -13.81 -20.42
CA PHE A 43 46.09 -14.52 -19.35
C PHE A 43 47.53 -14.01 -19.21
N ASN A 44 48.21 -13.77 -20.33
CA ASN A 44 49.54 -13.16 -20.34
C ASN A 44 49.51 -11.72 -19.82
N LEU A 45 48.50 -10.92 -20.23
CA LEU A 45 48.31 -9.56 -19.71
C LEU A 45 48.06 -9.57 -18.19
N TYR A 46 47.15 -10.42 -17.72
CA TYR A 46 46.87 -10.60 -16.29
C TYR A 46 48.11 -10.96 -15.48
N ASN A 47 48.89 -11.95 -15.93
CA ASN A 47 50.11 -12.36 -15.23
C ASN A 47 51.17 -11.26 -15.24
N THR A 48 51.34 -10.57 -16.38
CA THR A 48 52.31 -9.48 -16.50
C THR A 48 51.95 -8.32 -15.57
N THR A 49 50.69 -7.89 -15.53
CA THR A 49 50.20 -6.83 -14.65
C THR A 49 50.32 -7.23 -13.18
N ASN A 50 50.03 -8.48 -12.82
CA ASN A 50 50.21 -8.98 -11.45
C ASN A 50 51.68 -9.03 -11.00
N GLU A 51 52.61 -9.40 -11.89
CA GLU A 51 54.04 -9.35 -11.59
C GLU A 51 54.54 -7.90 -11.43
N GLN A 52 54.01 -6.95 -12.21
CA GLN A 52 54.28 -5.53 -12.00
C GLN A 52 53.73 -5.03 -10.67
N LEU A 53 52.51 -5.45 -10.30
CA LEU A 53 51.90 -5.17 -8.99
C LEU A 53 52.75 -5.70 -7.84
N LYS A 54 53.23 -6.94 -7.91
CA LYS A 54 54.12 -7.51 -6.88
C LYS A 54 55.41 -6.71 -6.73
N LYS A 55 56.06 -6.37 -7.84
CA LYS A 55 57.30 -5.56 -7.82
C LYS A 55 57.05 -4.18 -7.21
N LYS A 56 55.96 -3.50 -7.61
CA LYS A 56 55.60 -2.18 -7.07
C LYS A 56 55.16 -2.23 -5.60
N ASN A 57 54.50 -3.30 -5.17
CA ASN A 57 54.14 -3.51 -3.77
C ASN A 57 55.35 -3.81 -2.88
N LEU A 58 56.46 -4.35 -3.42
CA LEU A 58 57.72 -4.51 -2.69
C LEU A 58 58.49 -3.18 -2.54
N GLU A 59 58.34 -2.26 -3.51
CA GLU A 59 58.91 -0.89 -3.47
C GLU A 59 58.24 0.02 -2.42
N LEU A 60 57.09 -0.38 -1.86
CA LEU A 60 56.26 0.39 -0.91
C LEU A 60 56.82 0.47 0.53
N SER A 61 58.00 -0.11 0.80
CA SER A 61 58.57 -0.23 2.17
C SER A 61 59.21 1.05 2.75
N GLY A 62 59.06 2.22 2.11
CA GLY A 62 59.50 3.49 2.72
C GLY A 62 59.07 4.73 1.95
N LYS A 63 58.00 5.39 2.43
CA LYS A 63 57.43 6.68 1.97
C LYS A 63 57.14 6.76 0.46
N SER A 64 55.94 6.32 0.08
CA SER A 64 55.40 6.46 -1.28
C SER A 64 54.66 7.79 -1.44
N ASP A 65 54.91 8.52 -2.53
CA ASP A 65 54.12 9.71 -2.93
C ASP A 65 52.76 9.32 -3.55
N ASP A 66 51.84 10.28 -3.66
CA ASP A 66 50.48 10.08 -4.19
C ASP A 66 50.48 9.57 -5.64
N ALA A 67 51.49 9.95 -6.44
CA ALA A 67 51.61 9.53 -7.83
C ALA A 67 51.92 8.03 -7.93
N HIS A 68 52.71 7.50 -7.00
CA HIS A 68 53.07 6.09 -6.94
C HIS A 68 51.90 5.23 -6.42
N LEU A 69 51.09 5.74 -5.47
CA LEU A 69 49.84 5.09 -5.04
C LEU A 69 48.80 5.03 -6.18
N LYS A 70 48.67 6.11 -6.97
CA LYS A 70 47.77 6.15 -8.12
C LYS A 70 48.14 5.09 -9.18
N LYS A 71 49.43 4.90 -9.47
CA LYS A 71 49.89 3.85 -10.39
C LYS A 71 49.56 2.44 -9.91
N ILE A 72 49.64 2.18 -8.60
CA ILE A 72 49.27 0.89 -8.02
C ILE A 72 47.75 0.67 -8.14
N GLN A 73 46.94 1.70 -7.89
CA GLN A 73 45.49 1.63 -8.09
C GLN A 73 45.10 1.36 -9.55
N ASP A 74 45.78 1.99 -10.50
CA ASP A 74 45.53 1.79 -11.93
C ASP A 74 45.91 0.36 -12.36
N LEU A 75 47.08 -0.15 -11.94
CA LEU A 75 47.48 -1.54 -12.18
C LEU A 75 46.50 -2.55 -11.55
N PHE A 76 45.94 -2.24 -10.37
CA PHE A 76 44.93 -3.08 -9.74
C PHE A 76 43.62 -3.10 -10.53
N LYS A 77 43.17 -1.96 -11.07
CA LYS A 77 42.00 -1.89 -11.95
C LYS A 77 42.21 -2.68 -13.23
N GLU A 78 43.39 -2.58 -13.85
CA GLU A 78 43.74 -3.34 -15.05
C GLU A 78 43.76 -4.85 -14.78
N ALA A 79 44.43 -5.29 -13.72
CA ALA A 79 44.47 -6.70 -13.32
C ALA A 79 43.06 -7.25 -13.04
N LYS A 80 42.20 -6.46 -12.40
CA LYS A 80 40.79 -6.81 -12.18
C LYS A 80 40.03 -6.96 -13.48
N ALA A 81 40.15 -6.01 -14.40
CA ALA A 81 39.48 -6.06 -15.71
C ALA A 81 39.92 -7.29 -16.54
N TYR A 82 41.21 -7.64 -16.50
CA TYR A 82 41.71 -8.85 -17.15
C TYR A 82 41.19 -10.12 -16.50
N ASN A 83 41.16 -10.19 -15.16
CA ASN A 83 40.58 -11.31 -14.42
C ASN A 83 39.09 -11.52 -14.75
N ASP A 84 38.31 -10.44 -14.79
CA ASP A 84 36.87 -10.52 -15.11
C ASP A 84 36.65 -10.96 -16.56
N THR A 85 37.50 -10.50 -17.49
CA THR A 85 37.49 -10.95 -18.89
C THR A 85 37.84 -12.44 -18.99
N LEU A 86 38.85 -12.92 -18.26
CA LEU A 86 39.22 -14.34 -18.19
C LEU A 86 38.11 -15.20 -17.61
N ALA A 87 37.42 -14.73 -16.56
CA ALA A 87 36.26 -15.42 -15.99
C ALA A 87 35.13 -15.62 -17.02
N VAL A 88 34.80 -14.57 -17.78
CA VAL A 88 33.77 -14.66 -18.84
C VAL A 88 34.18 -15.63 -19.94
N LYS A 89 35.44 -15.56 -20.42
CA LYS A 89 35.93 -16.44 -21.49
C LYS A 89 36.03 -17.90 -21.03
N TYR A 90 36.38 -18.15 -19.78
CA TYR A 90 36.38 -19.49 -19.21
C TYR A 90 34.97 -20.07 -19.06
N GLN A 91 33.98 -19.26 -18.67
CA GLN A 91 32.58 -19.69 -18.66
C GLN A 91 32.05 -20.00 -20.07
N LEU A 92 32.44 -19.21 -21.08
CA LEU A 92 32.12 -19.50 -22.47
C LEU A 92 32.72 -20.84 -22.92
N PHE A 93 33.96 -21.14 -22.52
CA PHE A 93 34.58 -22.45 -22.74
C PHE A 93 33.76 -23.58 -22.12
N LEU A 94 33.34 -23.47 -20.86
CA LEU A 94 32.54 -24.50 -20.18
C LEU A 94 31.20 -24.74 -20.90
N ASN A 95 30.55 -23.67 -21.37
CA ASN A 95 29.29 -23.77 -22.11
C ASN A 95 29.48 -24.47 -23.47
N TYR A 96 30.50 -24.06 -24.24
CA TYR A 96 30.80 -24.69 -25.54
C TYR A 96 31.25 -26.14 -25.39
N LYS A 97 32.03 -26.43 -24.35
CA LYS A 97 32.47 -27.79 -24.02
C LYS A 97 31.27 -28.74 -23.87
N GLY A 98 30.24 -28.33 -23.12
CA GLY A 98 29.00 -29.10 -22.99
C GLY A 98 28.31 -29.36 -24.34
N VAL A 99 28.13 -28.30 -25.14
CA VAL A 99 27.46 -28.39 -26.46
C VAL A 99 28.19 -29.33 -27.43
N PHE A 100 29.52 -29.31 -27.47
CA PHE A 100 30.30 -30.14 -28.38
C PHE A 100 30.51 -31.58 -27.87
N MET A 101 30.48 -31.79 -26.56
CA MET A 101 30.42 -33.14 -25.98
C MET A 101 29.10 -33.84 -26.34
N ASP A 102 27.97 -33.12 -26.33
CA ASP A 102 26.67 -33.64 -26.77
C ASP A 102 26.65 -34.02 -28.26
N LYS A 103 27.51 -33.39 -29.07
CA LYS A 103 27.74 -33.73 -30.49
C LYS A 103 28.72 -34.88 -30.71
N GLY A 104 29.20 -35.52 -29.65
CA GLY A 104 30.06 -36.72 -29.70
C GLY A 104 31.56 -36.44 -29.87
N ILE A 105 32.02 -35.21 -29.64
CA ILE A 105 33.45 -34.88 -29.59
C ILE A 105 34.01 -35.27 -28.23
N LYS A 106 35.17 -35.93 -28.22
CA LYS A 106 35.81 -36.38 -26.97
C LYS A 106 36.27 -35.19 -26.14
N GLU A 107 35.97 -35.23 -24.86
CA GLU A 107 36.38 -34.22 -23.87
C GLU A 107 37.89 -33.92 -23.92
N ALA A 108 38.71 -34.98 -24.07
CA ALA A 108 40.16 -34.86 -24.15
C ALA A 108 40.64 -34.03 -25.35
N ASP A 109 39.93 -34.08 -26.49
CA ASP A 109 40.26 -33.30 -27.68
C ASP A 109 39.92 -31.82 -27.46
N ILE A 110 38.74 -31.54 -26.91
CA ILE A 110 38.27 -30.17 -26.58
C ILE A 110 39.22 -29.48 -25.60
N ASP A 111 39.60 -30.18 -24.53
CA ASP A 111 40.49 -29.61 -23.54
C ASP A 111 41.90 -29.35 -24.10
N ASN A 112 42.37 -30.20 -25.02
CA ASN A 112 43.65 -30.00 -25.70
C ASN A 112 43.64 -28.78 -26.62
N TRP A 113 42.52 -28.51 -27.30
CA TRP A 113 42.39 -27.31 -28.15
C TRP A 113 42.36 -26.02 -27.34
N PHE A 114 41.71 -26.03 -26.18
CA PHE A 114 41.66 -24.86 -25.30
C PHE A 114 42.97 -24.65 -24.51
N GLY A 115 43.64 -25.72 -24.08
CA GLY A 115 45.00 -25.66 -23.52
C GLY A 115 45.12 -25.23 -22.04
N TYR A 116 44.04 -24.82 -21.38
CA TYR A 116 44.05 -24.36 -19.99
C TYR A 116 43.08 -25.15 -19.10
N LYS A 117 43.53 -26.30 -18.58
CA LYS A 117 42.79 -27.11 -17.60
C LYS A 117 42.91 -26.51 -16.19
N ASN A 118 41.81 -26.50 -15.44
CA ASN A 118 41.77 -26.21 -14.00
C ASN A 118 42.15 -24.78 -13.56
N GLN A 119 41.80 -23.76 -14.35
CA GLN A 119 41.93 -22.37 -13.93
C GLN A 119 40.66 -21.90 -13.22
N ASN A 120 40.78 -21.32 -12.03
CA ASN A 120 39.66 -20.73 -11.29
C ASN A 120 39.71 -19.20 -11.40
N PHE A 121 38.92 -18.65 -12.32
CA PHE A 121 38.67 -17.22 -12.40
C PHE A 121 37.26 -16.92 -11.87
N THR A 122 37.19 -16.03 -10.89
CA THR A 122 35.91 -15.57 -10.33
C THR A 122 35.77 -14.08 -10.62
N LYS A 123 34.61 -13.66 -11.13
CA LYS A 123 34.32 -12.24 -11.34
C LYS A 123 34.40 -11.54 -10.00
N SER A 124 35.26 -10.53 -9.91
CA SER A 124 35.44 -9.81 -8.65
C SER A 124 34.19 -8.97 -8.36
N PRO A 125 33.71 -8.89 -7.10
CA PRO A 125 32.60 -8.01 -6.76
C PRO A 125 32.95 -6.57 -7.13
N GLU A 126 31.98 -5.83 -7.68
CA GLU A 126 32.16 -4.44 -8.07
C GLU A 126 32.45 -3.58 -6.84
N THR A 127 33.67 -3.08 -6.73
CA THR A 127 34.04 -2.04 -5.79
C THR A 127 33.57 -0.72 -6.39
N VAL A 128 32.38 -0.30 -5.97
CA VAL A 128 31.85 1.04 -6.23
C VAL A 128 32.84 2.04 -5.65
N THR A 129 33.46 2.87 -6.48
CA THR A 129 34.11 4.10 -6.01
C THR A 129 33.00 5.08 -5.65
N ASP A 130 32.79 5.29 -4.35
CA ASP A 130 31.77 6.18 -3.82
C ASP A 130 31.98 7.62 -4.29
N THR A 131 30.95 8.17 -4.94
CA THR A 131 30.80 9.61 -5.10
C THR A 131 30.18 10.11 -3.79
N ASN A 132 30.96 10.77 -2.94
CA ASN A 132 30.44 11.31 -1.67
C ASN A 132 29.31 12.31 -1.94
N VAL A 133 28.07 11.92 -1.64
CA VAL A 133 26.91 12.82 -1.61
C VAL A 133 26.80 13.37 -0.19
N TYR A 134 27.01 14.68 -0.06
CA TYR A 134 26.86 15.37 1.22
C TYR A 134 25.41 15.80 1.41
N MET A 135 24.75 15.32 2.47
CA MET A 135 23.44 15.84 2.89
C MET A 135 23.65 17.03 3.85
N TYR A 136 23.05 18.16 3.49
CA TYR A 136 23.06 19.40 4.28
C TYR A 136 21.80 19.47 5.14
N PHE A 137 21.95 19.50 6.46
CA PHE A 137 20.86 19.79 7.40
C PHE A 137 21.22 21.08 8.17
N GLY A 138 20.22 21.83 8.61
CA GLY A 138 20.37 23.18 9.19
C GLY A 138 21.51 23.34 10.21
N GLU A 139 22.03 24.57 10.30
CA GLU A 139 23.23 25.00 11.06
C GLU A 139 24.59 24.47 10.54
N ASN A 140 24.83 24.49 9.21
CA ASN A 140 26.15 24.26 8.60
C ASN A 140 26.83 22.93 8.96
N LYS A 141 26.06 21.86 9.20
CA LYS A 141 26.63 20.53 9.48
C LYS A 141 26.40 19.57 8.32
N VAL A 142 27.50 18.96 7.88
CA VAL A 142 27.57 17.99 6.78
C VAL A 142 27.58 16.59 7.36
N LEU A 143 26.59 15.76 7.01
CA LEU A 143 26.50 14.37 7.43
C LEU A 143 27.19 13.45 6.40
N LYS A 144 28.05 12.53 6.87
CA LYS A 144 28.67 11.48 6.03
C LYS A 144 27.76 10.25 5.95
N GLU A 145 27.86 9.52 4.85
CA GLU A 145 26.95 8.45 4.38
C GLU A 145 26.88 7.18 5.27
N ASP A 146 27.72 7.07 6.31
CA ASP A 146 27.90 5.85 7.11
C ASP A 146 27.08 5.79 8.43
N ILE A 147 25.91 6.43 8.50
CA ILE A 147 25.02 6.51 9.71
C ILE A 147 24.46 5.14 10.17
N LEU A 148 24.80 4.03 9.50
CA LEU A 148 24.35 2.70 9.89
C LEU A 148 25.47 1.71 10.20
N LYS A 149 26.74 2.04 9.88
CA LYS A 149 27.88 1.13 10.07
C LYS A 149 28.44 1.17 11.48
N ASP A 150 28.48 2.34 12.10
CA ASP A 150 29.09 2.49 13.43
C ASP A 150 28.03 2.41 14.55
N LYS A 151 28.16 1.42 15.43
CA LYS A 151 27.17 1.19 16.51
C LYS A 151 27.22 2.27 17.61
N ASN A 152 28.27 3.10 17.63
CA ASN A 152 28.56 4.08 18.68
C ASN A 152 28.49 5.54 18.22
N ASP A 153 28.17 5.80 16.95
CA ASP A 153 27.98 7.17 16.48
C ASP A 153 26.66 7.75 16.98
N GLU A 154 26.67 9.00 17.45
CA GLU A 154 25.52 9.67 18.08
C GLU A 154 24.35 9.80 17.10
N ALA A 155 24.61 10.09 15.83
CA ALA A 155 23.57 10.13 14.80
C ALA A 155 22.99 8.73 14.53
N SER A 156 23.83 7.70 14.51
CA SER A 156 23.42 6.30 14.38
C SER A 156 22.61 5.82 15.58
N GLN A 157 22.95 6.28 16.79
CA GLN A 157 22.20 6.01 18.02
C GLN A 157 20.87 6.76 18.07
N ILE A 158 20.82 8.02 17.61
CA ILE A 158 19.58 8.80 17.46
C ILE A 158 18.68 8.17 16.40
N LEU A 159 19.23 7.78 15.24
CA LEU A 159 18.45 7.13 14.19
C LEU A 159 17.92 5.77 14.67
N ARG A 160 18.76 4.98 15.37
CA ARG A 160 18.34 3.72 16.00
C ARG A 160 17.35 3.94 17.13
N SER A 161 17.45 5.02 17.90
CA SER A 161 16.50 5.31 18.98
C SER A 161 15.16 5.75 18.40
N VAL A 162 15.13 6.46 17.26
CA VAL A 162 13.91 6.80 16.51
C VAL A 162 13.31 5.57 15.83
N ILE A 163 14.12 4.72 15.20
CA ILE A 163 13.67 3.50 14.50
C ILE A 163 13.21 2.41 15.48
N ASN A 164 13.91 2.26 16.60
CA ASN A 164 13.62 1.23 17.63
C ASN A 164 12.79 1.77 18.80
N ASN A 165 12.32 3.03 18.76
CA ASN A 165 11.47 3.54 19.82
C ASN A 165 10.19 2.69 19.87
N LYS A 166 10.03 1.94 20.96
CA LYS A 166 8.72 1.39 21.31
C LYS A 166 7.89 2.60 21.70
N GLY A 167 6.97 3.01 20.85
CA GLY A 167 6.17 4.20 21.07
C GLY A 167 5.52 4.17 22.46
N GLU A 168 5.35 5.34 23.08
CA GLU A 168 4.69 5.42 24.38
C GLU A 168 3.30 4.76 24.31
N LYS A 169 2.92 4.06 25.38
CA LYS A 169 1.60 3.44 25.49
C LYS A 169 0.54 4.53 25.59
N SER A 170 -0.03 4.88 24.44
CA SER A 170 -1.11 5.85 24.33
C SER A 170 -2.43 5.25 24.78
N TYR A 171 -3.19 6.05 25.51
CA TYR A 171 -4.54 5.71 25.97
C TYR A 171 -5.56 6.49 25.13
N PHE A 172 -6.44 5.77 24.43
CA PHE A 172 -7.35 6.35 23.44
C PHE A 172 -8.75 6.62 24.00
N GLY A 173 -9.18 5.86 25.00
CA GLY A 173 -10.49 6.01 25.62
C GLY A 173 -11.00 4.72 26.24
N ASP A 174 -12.23 4.80 26.76
CA ASP A 174 -12.90 3.71 27.47
C ASP A 174 -14.13 3.24 26.70
N ILE A 175 -14.24 1.94 26.47
CA ILE A 175 -15.49 1.27 26.06
C ILE A 175 -16.19 0.80 27.32
N ILE A 176 -17.46 1.17 27.49
CA ILE A 176 -18.30 0.72 28.59
C ILE A 176 -19.35 -0.23 28.02
N VAL A 177 -19.46 -1.43 28.60
CA VAL A 177 -20.45 -2.45 28.22
C VAL A 177 -21.38 -2.78 29.40
N PRO A 178 -22.62 -3.22 29.12
CA PRO A 178 -23.59 -3.60 30.15
C PRO A 178 -23.12 -4.75 31.03
N LYS A 179 -23.76 -4.85 32.18
CA LYS A 179 -23.62 -6.00 33.08
C LYS A 179 -24.05 -7.30 32.37
N HIS A 180 -23.43 -8.42 32.74
CA HIS A 180 -23.80 -9.72 32.19
C HIS A 180 -25.28 -10.02 32.44
N LYS A 181 -25.99 -10.43 31.39
CA LYS A 181 -27.44 -10.69 31.40
C LYS A 181 -28.31 -9.50 31.80
N GLU A 182 -27.79 -8.27 31.67
CA GLU A 182 -28.62 -7.08 31.79
C GLU A 182 -29.70 -7.11 30.70
N GLU A 183 -30.93 -6.85 31.11
CA GLU A 183 -32.08 -6.83 30.22
C GLU A 183 -32.26 -5.42 29.64
N PHE A 184 -32.48 -5.35 28.34
CA PHE A 184 -32.80 -4.08 27.66
C PHE A 184 -33.97 -4.28 26.71
N TYR A 185 -34.60 -3.16 26.39
CA TYR A 185 -35.78 -3.11 25.55
C TYR A 185 -35.42 -2.95 24.07
N PHE A 186 -36.34 -3.40 23.22
CA PHE A 186 -36.24 -3.17 21.78
C PHE A 186 -36.95 -1.90 21.34
N TYR A 187 -36.58 -1.39 20.18
CA TYR A 187 -37.25 -0.29 19.50
C TYR A 187 -37.83 -0.77 18.18
N LYS A 188 -38.94 -0.18 17.76
CA LYS A 188 -39.56 -0.40 16.44
C LYS A 188 -39.72 0.92 15.71
N TYR A 189 -39.36 0.94 14.43
CA TYR A 189 -39.48 2.15 13.61
C TYR A 189 -40.91 2.33 13.08
N PHE A 190 -41.46 3.54 13.24
CA PHE A 190 -42.75 3.95 12.69
C PHE A 190 -42.57 5.15 11.76
N LYS A 191 -43.25 5.14 10.61
CA LYS A 191 -43.22 6.26 9.67
C LYS A 191 -44.06 7.43 10.20
N SER A 192 -43.70 8.66 9.83
CA SER A 192 -44.45 9.87 10.22
C SER A 192 -45.94 9.79 9.90
N LYS A 193 -46.32 9.12 8.80
CA LYS A 193 -47.74 8.92 8.42
C LYS A 193 -48.47 8.00 9.39
N GLU A 194 -47.83 6.91 9.82
CA GLU A 194 -48.38 5.95 10.78
C GLU A 194 -48.58 6.60 12.14
N ILE A 195 -47.59 7.40 12.57
CA ILE A 195 -47.67 8.17 13.82
C ILE A 195 -48.80 9.21 13.76
N ARG A 196 -48.95 9.94 12.65
CA ARG A 196 -50.05 10.90 12.47
C ARG A 196 -51.41 10.20 12.47
N ALA A 197 -51.52 9.03 11.85
CA ALA A 197 -52.74 8.23 11.85
C ALA A 197 -53.10 7.81 13.28
N ALA A 198 -52.13 7.30 14.05
CA ALA A 198 -52.34 6.94 15.45
C ALA A 198 -52.77 8.14 16.32
N LYS A 199 -52.17 9.32 16.13
CA LYS A 199 -52.60 10.58 16.81
C LYS A 199 -54.04 10.94 16.51
N ASN A 200 -54.43 10.88 15.24
CA ASN A 200 -55.80 11.18 14.83
C ASN A 200 -56.78 10.16 15.39
N GLU A 201 -56.42 8.88 15.39
CA GLU A 201 -57.25 7.80 15.91
C GLU A 201 -57.48 7.94 17.42
N VAL A 202 -56.45 8.27 18.20
CA VAL A 202 -56.59 8.60 19.64
C VAL A 202 -57.58 9.74 19.83
N LYS A 203 -57.45 10.82 19.05
CA LYS A 203 -58.35 11.98 19.15
C LYS A 203 -59.79 11.60 18.83
N VAL A 204 -60.03 10.80 17.79
CA VAL A 204 -61.37 10.34 17.41
C VAL A 204 -61.98 9.44 18.49
N LYS A 205 -61.21 8.47 19.00
CA LYS A 205 -61.66 7.54 20.05
C LYS A 205 -61.94 8.26 21.37
N GLN A 206 -61.14 9.27 21.73
CA GLN A 206 -61.39 10.10 22.91
C GLN A 206 -62.70 10.90 22.77
N VAL A 207 -62.91 11.55 21.62
CA VAL A 207 -64.16 12.27 21.35
C VAL A 207 -65.37 11.33 21.38
N PHE A 208 -65.21 10.08 20.91
CA PHE A 208 -66.26 9.08 20.98
C PHE A 208 -66.61 8.69 22.42
N LEU A 209 -65.62 8.46 23.28
CA LEU A 209 -65.81 8.19 24.72
C LEU A 209 -66.52 9.36 25.42
N ASP A 210 -66.07 10.59 25.15
CA ASP A 210 -66.61 11.79 25.79
C ASP A 210 -68.09 12.02 25.44
N LYS A 211 -68.48 11.68 24.20
CA LYS A 211 -69.87 11.77 23.71
C LYS A 211 -70.78 10.62 24.16
N ASN A 212 -70.23 9.44 24.46
CA ASN A 212 -71.01 8.23 24.75
C ASN A 212 -70.80 7.75 26.20
N LYS A 213 -71.19 8.59 27.16
CA LYS A 213 -70.97 8.34 28.61
C LYS A 213 -71.69 7.09 29.16
N ASN A 214 -72.72 6.60 28.46
CA ASN A 214 -73.54 5.44 28.87
C ASN A 214 -73.10 4.12 28.21
N LEU A 215 -71.87 4.03 27.71
CA LEU A 215 -71.31 2.77 27.20
C LEU A 215 -71.26 1.72 28.32
N ASP A 216 -71.57 0.47 27.97
CA ASP A 216 -71.31 -0.67 28.84
C ASP A 216 -69.83 -0.73 29.24
N ILE A 217 -69.59 -1.18 30.48
CA ILE A 217 -68.27 -1.20 31.12
C ILE A 217 -67.24 -1.94 30.27
N ASN A 218 -67.61 -3.06 29.64
CA ASN A 218 -66.68 -3.83 28.83
C ASN A 218 -66.29 -3.10 27.55
N ARG A 219 -67.25 -2.45 26.88
CA ARG A 219 -66.99 -1.68 25.66
C ARG A 219 -66.15 -0.44 25.94
N LYS A 220 -66.44 0.25 27.05
CA LYS A 220 -65.65 1.41 27.49
C LYS A 220 -64.20 1.02 27.74
N LYS A 221 -63.98 -0.08 28.47
CA LYS A 221 -62.63 -0.61 28.78
C LYS A 221 -61.84 -0.98 27.53
N ILE A 222 -62.46 -1.64 26.55
CA ILE A 222 -61.80 -1.98 25.26
C ILE A 222 -61.30 -0.72 24.53
N ILE A 223 -62.11 0.35 24.51
CA ILE A 223 -61.73 1.60 23.84
C ILE A 223 -60.62 2.31 24.62
N GLU A 224 -60.71 2.34 25.94
CA GLU A 224 -59.67 2.91 26.82
C GLU A 224 -58.33 2.17 26.70
N ASP A 225 -58.35 0.83 26.67
CA ASP A 225 -57.16 0.00 26.48
C ASP A 225 -56.53 0.26 25.09
N SER A 226 -57.36 0.38 24.05
CA SER A 226 -56.90 0.73 22.70
C SER A 226 -56.32 2.14 22.61
N ILE A 227 -56.92 3.13 23.31
CA ILE A 227 -56.36 4.47 23.42
C ILE A 227 -55.01 4.43 24.13
N LYS A 228 -54.91 3.67 25.22
CA LYS A 228 -53.66 3.52 25.99
C LYS A 228 -52.54 2.92 25.15
N GLU A 229 -52.84 1.91 24.33
CA GLU A 229 -51.89 1.32 23.38
C GLU A 229 -51.44 2.34 22.31
N LEU A 230 -52.37 3.09 21.71
CA LEU A 230 -52.04 4.15 20.75
C LEU A 230 -51.35 5.36 21.40
N GLN A 231 -51.59 5.62 22.68
CA GLN A 231 -50.91 6.66 23.46
C GLN A 231 -49.48 6.26 23.80
N GLN A 232 -49.18 4.98 24.02
CA GLN A 232 -47.79 4.52 24.17
C GLN A 232 -46.95 4.82 22.91
N ILE A 233 -47.56 4.69 21.73
CA ILE A 233 -46.96 5.12 20.45
C ILE A 233 -46.73 6.65 20.42
N ASN A 234 -47.55 7.43 21.13
CA ASN A 234 -47.45 8.90 21.17
C ASN A 234 -46.55 9.46 22.28
N HIS A 235 -46.43 8.81 23.44
CA HIS A 235 -45.74 9.37 24.60
C HIS A 235 -44.23 9.46 24.40
N PHE A 236 -43.65 8.51 23.65
CA PHE A 236 -42.23 8.55 23.26
C PHE A 236 -41.90 9.64 22.22
N PHE A 237 -42.91 10.34 21.69
CA PHE A 237 -42.78 11.27 20.56
C PHE A 237 -42.53 12.73 20.97
N LEU A 238 -42.51 13.06 22.27
CA LEU A 238 -42.49 14.45 22.72
C LEU A 238 -41.11 15.13 22.64
N GLU A 239 -40.03 14.41 22.34
CA GLU A 239 -38.67 15.01 22.39
C GLU A 239 -37.96 15.25 21.06
N LYS A 240 -38.34 14.66 19.91
CA LYS A 240 -37.58 14.89 18.65
C LYS A 240 -38.44 15.05 17.39
N LYS A 241 -38.40 16.27 16.83
CA LYS A 241 -38.93 16.60 15.49
C LYS A 241 -38.05 15.96 14.40
N TYR A 242 -38.42 14.79 13.89
CA TYR A 242 -37.91 14.32 12.59
C TYR A 242 -39.07 14.15 11.59
N ASN A 243 -38.89 14.69 10.38
CA ASN A 243 -39.91 14.65 9.33
C ASN A 243 -40.13 13.24 8.74
N CYS A 244 -39.26 12.26 9.01
CA CYS A 244 -39.22 10.95 8.34
C CYS A 244 -39.79 9.76 9.13
N GLY A 245 -39.93 9.84 10.45
CA GLY A 245 -40.44 8.79 11.34
C GLY A 245 -39.67 8.76 12.66
N ASP A 246 -39.98 7.80 13.53
CA ASP A 246 -39.32 7.67 14.84
C ASP A 246 -39.24 6.21 15.34
N TYR A 247 -38.38 5.96 16.33
CA TYR A 247 -38.18 4.67 16.98
C TYR A 247 -38.91 4.63 18.32
N ILE A 248 -39.81 3.66 18.49
CA ILE A 248 -40.68 3.56 19.66
C ILE A 248 -40.29 2.32 20.46
N LEU A 249 -40.07 2.52 21.77
CA LEU A 249 -39.74 1.46 22.72
C LEU A 249 -40.83 0.36 22.74
N GLN A 250 -40.40 -0.89 22.84
CA GLN A 250 -41.24 -2.09 22.93
C GLN A 250 -41.06 -2.71 24.32
N PRO A 251 -41.81 -2.24 25.34
CA PRO A 251 -41.58 -2.62 26.74
C PRO A 251 -41.89 -4.09 27.05
N LYS A 252 -42.65 -4.77 26.19
CA LYS A 252 -43.03 -6.17 26.36
C LYS A 252 -41.97 -7.16 25.88
N LEU A 253 -40.90 -6.68 25.26
CA LEU A 253 -39.85 -7.52 24.71
C LEU A 253 -38.51 -7.09 25.31
N MET A 254 -37.91 -7.98 26.10
CA MET A 254 -36.66 -7.75 26.79
C MET A 254 -35.78 -8.98 26.61
N TYR A 255 -34.55 -8.78 26.10
CA TYR A 255 -33.55 -9.84 25.98
C TYR A 255 -32.31 -9.50 26.78
N LYS A 256 -31.51 -10.52 27.07
CA LYS A 256 -30.35 -10.44 27.95
C LYS A 256 -29.09 -10.15 27.15
N PHE A 257 -28.28 -9.19 27.59
CA PHE A 257 -26.98 -8.91 27.00
C PHE A 257 -26.04 -10.12 27.18
N LYS A 258 -25.41 -10.55 26.09
CA LYS A 258 -24.44 -11.65 26.08
C LYS A 258 -23.03 -11.16 25.80
N LYS A 259 -22.84 -10.48 24.67
CA LYS A 259 -21.52 -10.13 24.13
C LYS A 259 -21.60 -8.96 23.13
N LEU A 260 -20.49 -8.24 23.00
CA LEU A 260 -20.24 -7.17 22.05
C LEU A 260 -18.93 -7.44 21.28
N ASP A 261 -19.01 -7.58 19.96
CA ASP A 261 -17.83 -7.54 19.09
C ASP A 261 -17.69 -6.15 18.48
N VAL A 262 -16.46 -5.64 18.45
CA VAL A 262 -16.13 -4.31 17.94
C VAL A 262 -14.88 -4.37 17.06
N GLU A 263 -14.99 -3.89 15.83
CA GLU A 263 -13.84 -3.64 14.95
C GLU A 263 -13.63 -2.12 14.83
N ILE A 264 -12.47 -1.65 15.26
CA ILE A 264 -12.02 -0.28 15.02
C ILE A 264 -11.04 -0.30 13.85
N LYS A 265 -11.29 0.53 12.85
CA LYS A 265 -10.46 0.65 11.65
C LYS A 265 -10.50 2.09 11.16
N ASP A 266 -9.37 2.60 10.65
CA ASP A 266 -9.25 3.94 10.04
C ASP A 266 -9.83 5.10 10.89
N GLY A 267 -9.93 4.94 12.23
CA GLY A 267 -10.50 5.97 13.12
C GLY A 267 -12.00 5.85 13.38
N TYR A 268 -12.61 4.73 13.03
CA TYR A 268 -14.02 4.45 13.23
C TYR A 268 -14.23 3.11 13.91
N PHE A 269 -15.26 3.02 14.74
CA PHE A 269 -15.94 1.75 15.02
C PHE A 269 -16.65 1.30 13.74
N CYS A 270 -15.96 0.51 12.91
CA CYS A 270 -16.41 0.11 11.58
C CYS A 270 -17.53 -0.93 11.65
N ASP A 271 -17.33 -1.98 12.45
CA ASP A 271 -18.33 -3.00 12.72
C ASP A 271 -18.53 -3.15 14.23
N ILE A 272 -19.79 -3.12 14.65
CA ILE A 272 -20.23 -3.35 16.00
C ILE A 272 -21.29 -4.44 15.90
N ARG A 273 -21.10 -5.56 16.60
CA ARG A 273 -22.06 -6.67 16.65
C ARG A 273 -22.43 -6.95 18.09
N VAL A 274 -23.71 -6.88 18.37
CA VAL A 274 -24.30 -7.09 19.70
C VAL A 274 -25.01 -8.43 19.67
N PHE A 275 -24.66 -9.29 20.62
CA PHE A 275 -25.26 -10.61 20.81
C PHE A 275 -26.16 -10.57 22.04
N VAL A 276 -27.38 -11.02 21.85
CA VAL A 276 -28.44 -10.96 22.87
C VAL A 276 -29.14 -12.30 22.94
N GLU A 277 -29.52 -12.74 24.14
CA GLU A 277 -30.14 -14.05 24.38
C GLU A 277 -31.62 -13.88 24.78
N ASP A 278 -32.50 -14.63 24.11
CA ASP A 278 -33.93 -14.71 24.45
C ASP A 278 -34.18 -15.68 25.64
N ASP A 279 -35.43 -15.79 26.07
CA ASP A 279 -35.81 -16.68 27.19
C ASP A 279 -35.67 -18.17 26.86
N GLU A 280 -35.71 -18.53 25.57
CA GLU A 280 -35.48 -19.90 25.07
C GLU A 280 -33.96 -20.20 24.95
N GLY A 281 -33.13 -19.17 25.09
CA GLY A 281 -31.70 -19.19 24.98
C GLY A 281 -31.14 -19.01 23.55
N ASN A 282 -31.98 -18.73 22.56
CA ASN A 282 -31.51 -18.40 21.21
C ASN A 282 -30.74 -17.08 21.22
N GLU A 283 -29.68 -17.00 20.43
CA GLU A 283 -28.91 -15.79 20.26
C GLU A 283 -29.43 -14.99 19.06
N HIS A 284 -29.51 -13.67 19.22
CA HIS A 284 -29.86 -12.74 18.16
C HIS A 284 -28.74 -11.71 18.00
N VAL A 285 -28.36 -11.45 16.75
CA VAL A 285 -27.24 -10.58 16.40
C VAL A 285 -27.76 -9.28 15.81
N PHE A 286 -27.32 -8.17 16.39
CA PHE A 286 -27.63 -6.81 15.92
C PHE A 286 -26.36 -6.07 15.54
N THR A 287 -26.40 -5.24 14.50
CA THR A 287 -25.22 -4.58 13.96
C THR A 287 -25.44 -3.16 13.47
N ASN A 288 -24.41 -2.32 13.52
CA ASN A 288 -24.42 -0.98 12.94
C ASN A 288 -24.40 -1.06 11.40
N GLN A 289 -25.00 -0.09 10.72
CA GLN A 289 -24.98 -0.07 9.24
C GLN A 289 -23.85 0.80 8.67
N ILE A 290 -23.42 1.81 9.43
CA ILE A 290 -22.32 2.71 9.08
C ILE A 290 -21.37 2.72 10.28
N GLY A 291 -20.08 2.88 10.01
CA GLY A 291 -19.12 3.14 11.05
C GLY A 291 -19.44 4.39 11.88
N ILE A 292 -18.84 4.49 13.05
CA ILE A 292 -19.00 5.64 13.95
C ILE A 292 -17.62 6.14 14.29
N SER A 293 -17.37 7.43 14.06
CA SER A 293 -16.08 8.05 14.36
C SER A 293 -15.74 7.90 15.84
N VAL A 294 -14.51 7.48 16.14
CA VAL A 294 -14.01 7.34 17.52
C VAL A 294 -14.05 8.69 18.25
N LEU A 295 -13.72 9.78 17.56
CA LEU A 295 -13.68 11.14 18.14
C LEU A 295 -15.07 11.70 18.45
N PHE A 296 -16.10 11.25 17.74
CA PHE A 296 -17.47 11.80 17.86
C PHE A 296 -18.50 10.78 18.31
N PHE A 297 -18.04 9.69 18.94
CA PHE A 297 -18.93 8.63 19.41
C PHE A 297 -19.95 9.16 20.43
N SER A 298 -19.53 9.98 21.38
CA SER A 298 -20.43 10.54 22.41
C SER A 298 -21.58 11.36 21.80
N SER A 299 -21.31 12.15 20.76
CA SER A 299 -22.29 13.00 20.08
C SER A 299 -23.21 12.24 19.13
N PHE A 300 -22.68 11.25 18.40
CA PHE A 300 -23.44 10.56 17.33
C PHE A 300 -23.85 9.14 17.68
N GLY A 301 -23.03 8.40 18.42
CA GLY A 301 -23.26 6.99 18.79
C GLY A 301 -24.54 6.82 19.61
N THR A 302 -24.81 7.75 20.53
CA THR A 302 -26.03 7.79 21.36
C THR A 302 -27.34 7.91 20.56
N ARG A 303 -27.26 8.24 19.27
CA ARG A 303 -28.42 8.39 18.38
C ARG A 303 -28.51 7.26 17.35
N LYS A 304 -27.62 6.27 17.40
CA LYS A 304 -27.57 5.18 16.41
C LYS A 304 -28.37 3.99 16.90
N MET A 305 -29.06 3.38 15.94
CA MET A 305 -29.83 2.15 16.14
C MET A 305 -29.11 0.98 15.46
N MET A 306 -28.98 -0.11 16.20
CA MET A 306 -28.43 -1.38 15.75
C MET A 306 -29.54 -2.18 15.07
N ASN A 307 -29.22 -2.74 13.91
CA ASN A 307 -30.18 -3.45 13.05
C ASN A 307 -30.04 -4.94 13.26
N TYR A 308 -31.16 -5.66 13.29
CA TYR A 308 -31.15 -7.12 13.27
C TYR A 308 -30.39 -7.64 12.04
N LYS A 309 -29.49 -8.61 12.27
CA LYS A 309 -28.70 -9.30 11.26
C LYS A 309 -29.19 -10.74 11.06
N ASN A 310 -29.14 -11.54 12.12
CA ASN A 310 -29.46 -12.97 12.09
C ASN A 310 -29.64 -13.52 13.53
N SER A 311 -30.09 -14.77 13.61
CA SER A 311 -30.25 -15.53 14.85
C SER A 311 -29.50 -16.86 14.81
N ILE A 312 -29.15 -17.40 15.98
CA ILE A 312 -28.43 -18.65 16.18
C ILE A 312 -29.17 -19.45 17.26
N ARG A 313 -29.51 -20.72 16.98
CA ARG A 313 -30.26 -21.58 17.92
C ARG A 313 -29.33 -22.21 18.96
N LYS A 314 -29.81 -22.29 20.21
CA LYS A 314 -29.07 -22.91 21.34
C LYS A 314 -28.99 -24.43 21.24
N VAL A 315 -30.07 -25.09 20.79
CA VAL A 315 -30.17 -26.56 20.76
C VAL A 315 -31.10 -27.00 19.62
N SER A 316 -30.53 -27.42 18.50
CA SER A 316 -31.17 -28.36 17.57
C SER A 316 -30.08 -29.22 16.91
N TYR A 317 -30.46 -30.29 16.21
CA TYR A 317 -29.55 -31.17 15.45
C TYR A 317 -28.63 -30.40 14.45
N ASP A 318 -28.93 -29.12 14.21
CA ASP A 318 -28.20 -28.10 13.44
C ASP A 318 -27.72 -26.94 14.35
N ALA A 319 -27.09 -27.24 15.49
CA ALA A 319 -26.49 -26.22 16.35
C ALA A 319 -25.53 -25.33 15.53
N TYR A 320 -25.54 -24.01 15.77
CA TYR A 320 -24.73 -23.00 15.07
C TYR A 320 -25.15 -22.59 13.66
N LYS A 321 -26.31 -23.04 13.15
CA LYS A 321 -26.81 -22.56 11.85
C LYS A 321 -27.52 -21.20 11.98
N GLU A 322 -27.08 -20.23 11.19
CA GLU A 322 -27.70 -18.92 11.11
C GLU A 322 -29.10 -19.02 10.47
N TYR A 323 -30.09 -18.34 11.06
CA TYR A 323 -31.43 -18.20 10.46
C TYR A 323 -31.96 -16.78 10.60
N THR A 324 -32.94 -16.44 9.76
CA THR A 324 -33.67 -15.17 9.83
C THR A 324 -34.92 -15.35 10.67
N ASP A 325 -35.00 -14.65 11.78
CA ASP A 325 -36.22 -14.52 12.56
C ASP A 325 -37.02 -13.31 12.08
N GLU A 326 -38.14 -13.57 11.41
CA GLU A 326 -39.03 -12.52 10.90
C GLU A 326 -39.62 -11.64 12.02
N LYS A 327 -39.73 -12.14 13.25
CA LYS A 327 -40.18 -11.32 14.40
C LYS A 327 -39.15 -10.25 14.77
N MET A 328 -37.87 -10.55 14.56
CA MET A 328 -36.74 -9.68 14.96
C MET A 328 -36.37 -8.65 13.89
N LYS A 329 -36.75 -8.90 12.64
CA LYS A 329 -36.38 -8.10 11.46
C LYS A 329 -36.69 -6.61 11.54
N TYR A 330 -37.71 -6.24 12.30
CA TYR A 330 -38.18 -4.86 12.47
C TYR A 330 -37.85 -4.27 13.83
N LEU A 331 -37.04 -4.98 14.61
CA LEU A 331 -36.57 -4.54 15.91
C LEU A 331 -35.18 -3.93 15.79
N PHE A 332 -34.92 -3.02 16.72
CA PHE A 332 -33.68 -2.27 16.82
C PHE A 332 -33.26 -2.20 18.28
N ILE A 333 -31.94 -2.08 18.50
CA ILE A 333 -31.37 -1.81 19.81
C ILE A 333 -30.70 -0.44 19.73
N SER A 334 -30.92 0.44 20.71
CA SER A 334 -30.14 1.69 20.76
C SER A 334 -28.69 1.37 21.09
N LEU A 335 -27.74 1.93 20.34
CA LEU A 335 -26.32 1.67 20.61
C LEU A 335 -25.92 2.11 22.02
N SER A 336 -26.51 3.20 22.54
CA SER A 336 -26.26 3.68 23.90
C SER A 336 -26.55 2.67 25.00
N ASP A 337 -27.47 1.74 24.74
CA ASP A 337 -27.95 0.78 25.75
C ASP A 337 -26.98 -0.41 25.88
N VAL A 338 -26.12 -0.61 24.88
CA VAL A 338 -25.23 -1.77 24.77
C VAL A 338 -23.76 -1.40 24.62
N MET A 339 -23.46 -0.12 24.39
CA MET A 339 -22.09 0.39 24.29
C MET A 339 -22.05 1.91 24.50
N SER A 340 -21.14 2.35 25.37
CA SER A 340 -20.69 3.75 25.41
C SER A 340 -19.19 3.82 25.12
N TYR A 341 -18.74 4.93 24.53
CA TYR A 341 -17.32 5.20 24.33
C TYR A 341 -16.98 6.64 24.70
N ASN A 342 -16.02 6.78 25.61
CA ASN A 342 -15.48 8.06 26.05
C ASN A 342 -14.05 8.18 25.54
N TYR A 343 -13.82 9.09 24.58
CA TYR A 343 -12.49 9.34 24.06
C TYR A 343 -11.62 10.11 25.07
N LYS A 344 -10.32 9.86 25.07
CA LYS A 344 -9.37 10.61 25.89
C LYS A 344 -9.00 11.93 25.21
N VAL A 345 -9.32 13.04 25.85
CA VAL A 345 -8.90 14.39 25.43
C VAL A 345 -7.37 14.51 25.45
N GLY A 346 -6.79 15.16 24.43
CA GLY A 346 -5.35 15.42 24.30
C GLY A 346 -4.63 14.44 23.38
N ASN A 347 -5.18 13.24 23.16
CA ASN A 347 -4.66 12.27 22.20
C ASN A 347 -5.45 12.36 20.88
N HIS A 348 -4.88 13.05 19.89
CA HIS A 348 -5.46 13.17 18.55
C HIS A 348 -5.06 12.01 17.62
N TYR A 349 -4.56 10.92 18.18
CA TYR A 349 -4.18 9.74 17.41
C TYR A 349 -5.39 8.85 17.12
N ILE A 350 -5.40 8.29 15.92
CA ILE A 350 -6.34 7.25 15.54
C ILE A 350 -5.76 5.90 16.00
N PRO A 351 -6.52 5.09 16.76
CA PRO A 351 -6.06 3.75 17.14
C PRO A 351 -5.78 2.89 15.90
N HIS A 352 -4.88 1.91 16.04
CA HIS A 352 -4.67 0.98 14.94
C HIS A 352 -5.87 0.06 14.76
N ASP A 353 -5.86 -0.71 13.67
CA ASP A 353 -6.90 -1.68 13.38
C ASP A 353 -6.91 -2.74 14.49
N ILE A 354 -8.02 -2.78 15.25
CA ILE A 354 -8.21 -3.65 16.39
C ILE A 354 -9.60 -4.28 16.32
N ALA A 355 -9.65 -5.58 16.57
CA ALA A 355 -10.89 -6.31 16.77
C ALA A 355 -10.94 -6.75 18.23
N LEU A 356 -12.04 -6.45 18.89
CA LEU A 356 -12.27 -6.73 20.31
C LEU A 356 -13.56 -7.55 20.44
N GLU A 357 -13.49 -8.54 21.33
CA GLU A 357 -14.63 -9.31 21.81
C GLU A 357 -14.79 -9.02 23.30
N LEU A 358 -15.94 -8.45 23.66
CA LEU A 358 -16.24 -7.97 25.02
C LEU A 358 -17.51 -8.64 25.56
N PRO A 359 -17.57 -8.99 26.85
CA PRO A 359 -16.47 -8.95 27.81
C PRO A 359 -15.37 -9.97 27.47
N THR A 360 -14.11 -9.66 27.77
CA THR A 360 -12.98 -10.59 27.55
C THR A 360 -13.08 -11.84 28.41
N LYS A 361 -13.66 -11.72 29.61
CA LYS A 361 -14.06 -12.86 30.45
C LYS A 361 -15.47 -12.63 31.00
N PRO A 362 -16.34 -13.65 31.02
CA PRO A 362 -17.72 -13.52 31.54
C PRO A 362 -17.81 -13.10 33.02
N GLU A 363 -16.72 -13.27 33.78
CA GLU A 363 -16.64 -12.91 35.21
C GLU A 363 -16.46 -11.40 35.43
N GLU A 364 -15.91 -10.67 34.46
CA GLU A 364 -15.51 -9.26 34.59
C GLU A 364 -16.71 -8.30 34.68
N ASN A 365 -17.89 -8.70 34.21
CA ASN A 365 -19.10 -7.88 34.20
C ASN A 365 -20.26 -8.49 35.00
N GLN A 366 -19.98 -9.32 36.02
CA GLN A 366 -21.04 -9.93 36.86
C GLN A 366 -21.65 -8.97 37.89
N THR A 367 -20.86 -8.03 38.42
CA THR A 367 -21.31 -7.15 39.52
C THR A 367 -21.90 -5.84 39.03
N GLY A 368 -21.47 -5.35 37.87
CA GLY A 368 -21.95 -4.12 37.23
C GLY A 368 -21.42 -3.98 35.79
N ASN A 369 -21.58 -2.78 35.22
CA ASN A 369 -21.03 -2.46 33.91
C ASN A 369 -19.51 -2.58 33.92
N ALA A 370 -18.95 -3.11 32.83
CA ALA A 370 -17.50 -3.25 32.68
C ALA A 370 -16.93 -2.11 31.82
N VAL A 371 -15.75 -1.62 32.22
CA VAL A 371 -15.02 -0.54 31.55
C VAL A 371 -13.72 -1.10 30.99
N TYR A 372 -13.56 -1.01 29.66
CA TYR A 372 -12.43 -1.53 28.91
C TYR A 372 -11.61 -0.37 28.32
N GLN A 373 -10.35 -0.26 28.73
CA GLN A 373 -9.45 0.80 28.28
C GLN A 373 -8.78 0.41 26.96
N ILE A 374 -8.94 1.24 25.93
CA ILE A 374 -8.19 1.11 24.68
C ILE A 374 -6.81 1.73 24.89
N LYS A 375 -5.80 0.88 25.06
CA LYS A 375 -4.39 1.30 25.13
C LYS A 375 -3.61 0.65 24.02
N GLN A 376 -2.79 1.44 23.33
CA GLN A 376 -1.90 0.93 22.30
C GLN A 376 -0.59 1.71 22.29
N GLU A 377 0.49 1.01 22.03
CA GLU A 377 1.77 1.63 21.69
C GLU A 377 1.58 2.39 20.36
N THR A 378 1.65 3.73 20.41
CA THR A 378 1.49 4.57 19.22
C THR A 378 2.77 4.56 18.41
N TYR A 379 2.75 3.86 17.29
CA TYR A 379 3.84 3.87 16.32
C TYR A 379 3.55 4.87 15.20
N LEU A 380 4.62 5.41 14.60
CA LEU A 380 4.55 6.18 13.33
C LEU A 380 4.06 5.32 12.15
N GLU A 381 3.79 4.03 12.35
CA GLU A 381 3.49 3.04 11.32
C GLU A 381 2.28 3.38 10.42
N LYS A 382 1.20 3.95 10.98
CA LYS A 382 0.06 4.46 10.18
C LYS A 382 0.34 5.81 9.52
N ILE A 383 1.38 6.50 9.97
CA ILE A 383 1.73 7.84 9.55
C ILE A 383 2.84 7.81 8.52
N LEU A 384 3.80 6.89 8.53
CA LEU A 384 4.96 6.87 7.62
C LEU A 384 5.29 5.45 7.15
N GLU A 385 5.19 5.25 5.83
CA GLU A 385 5.59 4.06 5.10
C GLU A 385 6.85 4.37 4.28
N LEU A 386 7.87 3.53 4.39
CA LEU A 386 9.08 3.59 3.60
C LEU A 386 9.12 2.38 2.64
N ARG A 387 9.58 2.61 1.42
CA ARG A 387 9.68 1.59 0.38
C ARG A 387 11.05 1.68 -0.28
N ALA A 388 11.62 0.52 -0.56
CA ALA A 388 12.81 0.38 -1.38
C ALA A 388 12.53 -0.67 -2.46
N TYR A 389 12.79 -0.33 -3.72
CA TYR A 389 12.45 -1.19 -4.84
C TYR A 389 13.34 -0.97 -6.06
N THR A 390 13.30 -1.92 -6.98
CA THR A 390 14.02 -1.91 -8.26
C THR A 390 13.03 -2.12 -9.40
N ASP A 391 13.36 -1.60 -10.58
CA ASP A 391 12.58 -1.80 -11.81
C ASP A 391 13.22 -2.90 -12.67
N PHE A 392 12.50 -4.00 -12.84
CA PHE A 392 12.96 -5.14 -13.63
C PHE A 392 13.19 -4.78 -15.10
N LEU A 393 12.39 -3.90 -15.69
CA LEU A 393 12.56 -3.55 -17.10
C LEU A 393 13.90 -2.85 -17.33
N THR A 394 14.36 -2.06 -16.37
CA THR A 394 15.69 -1.44 -16.42
C THR A 394 16.79 -2.45 -16.15
N LEU A 395 16.61 -3.38 -15.20
CA LEU A 395 17.59 -4.43 -14.91
C LEU A 395 17.89 -5.34 -16.11
N PHE A 396 16.92 -5.55 -17.00
CA PHE A 396 17.09 -6.36 -18.21
C PHE A 396 17.41 -5.54 -19.47
N GLY A 397 17.57 -4.20 -19.34
CA GLY A 397 17.93 -3.32 -20.46
C GLY A 397 16.77 -2.93 -21.37
N ASP A 398 15.53 -3.24 -20.99
CA ASP A 398 14.32 -2.99 -21.78
C ASP A 398 13.71 -1.59 -21.54
N SER A 399 14.20 -0.82 -20.56
CA SER A 399 13.74 0.55 -20.27
C SER A 399 14.81 1.46 -19.63
N GLN A 400 14.60 2.78 -19.72
CA GLN A 400 15.50 3.80 -19.14
C GLN A 400 14.97 4.37 -17.81
N ASN A 401 14.27 3.55 -17.01
CA ASN A 401 13.74 3.98 -15.71
C ASN A 401 14.83 4.02 -14.61
N GLY A 402 14.43 4.40 -13.39
CA GLY A 402 15.31 4.34 -12.22
C GLY A 402 15.55 2.90 -11.77
N VAL A 403 16.83 2.51 -11.70
CA VAL A 403 17.31 1.17 -11.28
C VAL A 403 16.96 0.87 -9.83
N ALA A 404 17.15 1.85 -8.95
CA ALA A 404 16.88 1.74 -7.52
C ALA A 404 16.12 2.96 -7.05
N GLN A 405 15.04 2.74 -6.30
CA GLN A 405 14.14 3.81 -5.88
C GLN A 405 13.81 3.67 -4.40
N VAL A 406 13.70 4.82 -3.73
CA VAL A 406 13.30 4.94 -2.33
C VAL A 406 12.13 5.89 -2.24
N GLU A 407 11.04 5.43 -1.64
CA GLU A 407 9.80 6.21 -1.47
C GLU A 407 9.47 6.30 0.02
N GLY A 408 9.20 7.50 0.51
CA GLY A 408 8.60 7.74 1.81
C GLY A 408 7.22 8.35 1.61
N ARG A 409 6.18 7.73 2.15
CA ARG A 409 4.81 8.27 2.13
C ARG A 409 4.30 8.39 3.54
N ALA A 410 3.69 9.51 3.85
CA ALA A 410 2.94 9.68 5.08
C ALA A 410 1.43 9.76 4.85
N LYS A 411 0.61 9.35 5.82
CA LYS A 411 -0.86 9.45 5.75
C LYS A 411 -1.43 10.11 7.01
N PHE A 412 -2.14 11.21 6.82
CA PHE A 412 -2.80 11.97 7.88
C PHE A 412 -4.31 11.98 7.65
N TYR A 413 -5.07 11.61 8.67
CA TYR A 413 -6.53 11.66 8.62
C TYR A 413 -7.02 13.08 8.94
N LEU A 414 -7.95 13.61 8.15
CA LEU A 414 -8.46 14.96 8.31
C LEU A 414 -9.88 14.95 8.89
N PHE A 415 -10.83 14.40 8.13
CA PHE A 415 -12.24 14.40 8.49
C PHE A 415 -12.81 12.99 8.45
N PRO A 416 -12.52 12.15 9.45
CA PRO A 416 -13.02 10.79 9.48
C PRO A 416 -14.49 10.78 9.94
N TYR A 417 -15.41 11.24 9.10
CA TYR A 417 -16.85 11.17 9.31
C TYR A 417 -17.52 10.35 8.21
N PRO A 418 -18.05 9.17 8.52
CA PRO A 418 -18.72 8.36 7.52
C PRO A 418 -20.20 8.76 7.45
N PHE A 419 -20.66 9.05 6.25
CA PHE A 419 -22.05 9.38 5.94
C PHE A 419 -22.71 8.25 5.14
N ARG A 420 -24.04 8.17 5.26
CA ARG A 420 -24.87 7.25 4.48
C ARG A 420 -25.09 7.86 3.08
N PHE A 421 -24.98 7.04 2.04
CA PHE A 421 -25.39 7.47 0.71
C PHE A 421 -26.89 7.83 0.70
N LEU A 422 -27.20 9.02 0.17
CA LEU A 422 -28.53 9.58 -0.16
C LEU A 422 -29.72 8.65 0.17
N GLY A 423 -30.21 8.72 1.42
CA GLY A 423 -31.47 8.09 1.84
C GLY A 423 -31.52 6.56 1.81
N SER A 424 -30.42 5.86 1.51
CA SER A 424 -30.38 4.40 1.41
C SER A 424 -30.65 3.75 2.77
N LYS A 425 -31.70 2.92 2.83
CA LYS A 425 -32.16 2.30 4.07
C LYS A 425 -31.35 1.06 4.47
N LYS A 426 -30.72 0.36 3.52
CA LYS A 426 -29.81 -0.78 3.75
C LYS A 426 -28.91 -0.92 2.50
N THR A 427 -27.66 -1.31 2.69
CA THR A 427 -26.73 -1.98 1.74
C THR A 427 -25.75 -1.21 0.84
N LEU A 428 -25.86 0.10 0.59
CA LEU A 428 -24.95 0.75 -0.40
C LEU A 428 -23.55 1.14 0.11
N GLY A 429 -23.23 0.94 1.39
CA GLY A 429 -21.94 1.33 1.97
C GLY A 429 -21.92 2.74 2.58
N GLN A 430 -20.76 3.16 3.08
CA GLN A 430 -20.50 4.47 3.67
C GLN A 430 -19.61 5.32 2.77
N ILE A 431 -19.79 6.63 2.86
CA ILE A 431 -19.02 7.62 2.13
C ILE A 431 -18.33 8.57 3.10
N GLU A 432 -17.09 8.90 2.81
CA GLU A 432 -16.27 9.85 3.56
C GLU A 432 -15.84 10.98 2.64
N TYR A 433 -15.90 12.21 3.13
CA TYR A 433 -15.43 13.41 2.44
C TYR A 433 -14.11 13.85 3.07
N PHE A 434 -13.10 14.08 2.23
CA PHE A 434 -11.77 14.49 2.68
C PHE A 434 -11.20 13.62 3.82
N PRO A 435 -11.24 12.28 3.72
CA PRO A 435 -10.84 11.41 4.83
C PRO A 435 -9.36 11.57 5.20
N ALA A 436 -8.48 11.77 4.22
CA ALA A 436 -7.05 11.80 4.46
C ALA A 436 -6.27 12.61 3.42
N VAL A 437 -5.08 13.06 3.83
CA VAL A 437 -4.04 13.63 2.98
C VAL A 437 -2.75 12.82 3.15
N SER A 438 -2.06 12.56 2.04
CA SER A 438 -0.86 11.72 2.03
C SER A 438 0.30 12.39 1.31
N PRO A 439 1.17 13.14 2.01
CA PRO A 439 2.41 13.64 1.41
C PRO A 439 3.37 12.48 1.14
N SER A 440 4.17 12.62 0.09
CA SER A 440 5.16 11.62 -0.31
C SER A 440 6.42 12.25 -0.88
N VAL A 441 7.51 11.50 -0.81
CA VAL A 441 8.77 11.79 -1.49
C VAL A 441 9.27 10.51 -2.14
N ASN A 442 9.72 10.60 -3.38
CA ASN A 442 10.34 9.50 -4.10
C ASN A 442 11.66 9.97 -4.72
N TYR A 443 12.72 9.20 -4.50
CA TYR A 443 14.00 9.39 -5.14
C TYR A 443 14.35 8.17 -6.01
N SER A 444 14.73 8.42 -7.26
CA SER A 444 15.11 7.41 -8.24
C SER A 444 16.56 7.58 -8.67
N ARG A 445 17.35 6.52 -8.51
CA ARG A 445 18.71 6.44 -9.05
C ARG A 445 18.68 5.82 -10.45
N PHE A 446 19.28 6.52 -11.40
CA PHE A 446 19.43 6.06 -12.79
C PHE A 446 20.86 5.56 -13.06
N GLU A 447 21.04 4.82 -14.15
CA GLU A 447 22.37 4.57 -14.69
C GLU A 447 22.93 5.86 -15.32
N LYS A 448 24.26 5.94 -15.46
CA LYS A 448 24.93 7.17 -15.91
C LYS A 448 24.40 7.69 -17.25
N ASP A 449 24.07 6.77 -18.16
CA ASP A 449 23.68 7.13 -19.53
C ASP A 449 22.15 7.29 -19.70
N SER A 450 21.35 6.74 -18.78
CA SER A 450 19.88 6.78 -18.84
C SER A 450 19.25 7.95 -18.08
N ARG A 451 20.01 8.60 -17.19
CA ARG A 451 19.54 9.70 -16.33
C ARG A 451 19.04 10.94 -17.08
N TYR A 452 19.58 11.20 -18.27
CA TYR A 452 19.42 12.47 -18.94
C TYR A 452 18.32 12.47 -19.99
N VAL A 453 17.47 13.49 -19.94
CA VAL A 453 16.55 13.85 -21.03
C VAL A 453 17.36 14.49 -22.16
N GLN A 454 17.12 14.02 -23.38
CA GLN A 454 17.90 14.44 -24.54
C GLN A 454 17.20 15.57 -25.29
N THR A 455 17.97 16.58 -25.71
CA THR A 455 17.46 17.66 -26.58
C THR A 455 17.86 17.47 -28.04
N LYS A 456 17.06 18.02 -28.95
CA LYS A 456 17.35 18.19 -30.38
C LYS A 456 17.37 19.68 -30.72
N LEU A 457 18.25 20.09 -31.63
CA LEU A 457 18.25 21.44 -32.16
C LEU A 457 17.11 21.57 -33.19
N ASP A 458 16.22 22.53 -33.00
CA ASP A 458 15.25 22.94 -34.00
C ASP A 458 15.96 23.77 -35.08
N SER A 459 16.06 23.18 -36.27
CA SER A 459 16.73 23.77 -37.43
C SER A 459 16.07 25.06 -37.94
N THR A 460 14.81 25.34 -37.55
CA THR A 460 14.10 26.56 -37.98
C THR A 460 14.31 27.75 -37.05
N ASN A 461 14.34 27.53 -35.73
CA ASN A 461 14.39 28.61 -34.74
C ASN A 461 15.71 28.70 -33.95
N THR A 462 16.68 27.82 -34.21
CA THR A 462 17.93 27.69 -33.43
C THR A 462 17.72 27.39 -31.93
N ASN A 463 16.54 26.88 -31.58
CA ASN A 463 16.16 26.55 -30.21
C ASN A 463 16.42 25.08 -29.91
N TYR A 464 16.79 24.76 -28.68
CA TYR A 464 16.89 23.37 -28.22
C TYR A 464 15.52 22.91 -27.72
N MET A 465 14.96 21.89 -28.37
CA MET A 465 13.70 21.27 -27.99
C MET A 465 13.96 19.90 -27.35
N VAL A 466 13.11 19.48 -26.44
CA VAL A 466 13.14 18.12 -25.92
C VAL A 466 12.87 17.13 -27.07
N LYS A 467 13.64 16.03 -27.14
CA LYS A 467 13.47 15.03 -28.20
C LYS A 467 12.12 14.32 -28.09
N ASN A 468 11.79 13.89 -26.87
CA ASN A 468 10.55 13.22 -26.49
C ASN A 468 10.03 13.84 -25.19
N ASP A 469 8.86 14.47 -25.23
CA ASP A 469 8.31 15.19 -24.08
C ASP A 469 8.10 14.27 -22.87
N ILE A 470 7.66 13.03 -23.10
CA ILE A 470 7.39 12.05 -22.03
C ILE A 470 8.65 11.67 -21.23
N ASP A 471 9.85 11.80 -21.81
CA ASP A 471 11.13 11.51 -21.13
C ASP A 471 11.32 12.41 -19.90
N LEU A 472 10.76 13.64 -19.92
CA LEU A 472 10.79 14.54 -18.76
C LEU A 472 10.03 13.96 -17.56
N VAL A 473 9.03 13.11 -17.80
CA VAL A 473 8.25 12.41 -16.76
C VAL A 473 8.89 11.07 -16.40
N GLU A 474 9.45 10.33 -17.38
CA GLU A 474 10.13 9.06 -17.17
C GLU A 474 11.39 9.21 -16.31
N LYS A 475 12.21 10.24 -16.60
CA LYS A 475 13.55 10.44 -16.03
C LYS A 475 13.59 11.36 -14.82
N ARG A 476 12.46 11.52 -14.14
CA ARG A 476 12.40 12.27 -12.87
C ARG A 476 13.12 11.49 -11.78
N TYR A 477 14.13 12.12 -11.19
CA TYR A 477 14.92 11.50 -10.12
C TYR A 477 14.44 11.91 -8.73
N LEU A 478 13.68 13.00 -8.61
CA LEU A 478 13.08 13.43 -7.35
C LEU A 478 11.63 13.85 -7.58
N VAL A 479 10.72 13.29 -6.79
CA VAL A 479 9.30 13.63 -6.78
C VAL A 479 8.89 13.92 -5.35
N MET A 480 8.25 15.06 -5.11
CA MET A 480 7.58 15.39 -3.85
C MET A 480 6.09 15.51 -4.14
N GLY A 481 5.28 14.61 -3.60
CA GLY A 481 3.86 14.51 -3.90
C GLY A 481 2.96 14.83 -2.72
N LEU A 482 1.72 15.19 -3.00
CA LEU A 482 0.65 15.35 -2.04
C LEU A 482 -0.63 14.76 -2.64
N ASP A 483 -1.11 13.65 -2.07
CA ASP A 483 -2.37 13.04 -2.46
C ASP A 483 -3.48 13.43 -1.48
N LEU A 484 -4.54 14.05 -1.96
CA LEU A 484 -5.72 14.36 -1.17
C LEU A 484 -6.83 13.39 -1.53
N GLU A 485 -7.23 12.50 -0.61
CA GLU A 485 -8.45 11.71 -0.79
C GLU A 485 -9.65 12.65 -0.68
N ILE A 486 -10.40 12.85 -1.77
CA ILE A 486 -11.54 13.77 -1.82
C ILE A 486 -12.82 13.06 -1.36
N LEU A 487 -13.00 11.83 -1.85
CA LEU A 487 -14.17 11.00 -1.56
C LEU A 487 -13.72 9.56 -1.40
N LYS A 488 -14.15 8.88 -0.34
CA LYS A 488 -13.93 7.43 -0.17
C LYS A 488 -15.25 6.73 0.05
N TRP A 489 -15.49 5.68 -0.70
CA TRP A 489 -16.59 4.75 -0.54
C TRP A 489 -16.04 3.43 0.00
N GLN A 490 -16.70 2.89 1.02
CA GLN A 490 -16.41 1.55 1.52
C GLN A 490 -17.66 0.86 2.04
N ASN A 491 -17.71 -0.46 1.93
CA ASN A 491 -18.78 -1.26 2.51
C ASN A 491 -18.18 -2.22 3.53
N LYS A 492 -18.75 -2.27 4.74
CA LYS A 492 -18.25 -3.14 5.81
C LYS A 492 -18.25 -4.63 5.44
N ASN A 493 -19.18 -5.06 4.57
CA ASN A 493 -19.29 -6.44 4.10
C ASN A 493 -18.44 -6.70 2.84
N ALA A 494 -17.79 -5.67 2.28
CA ALA A 494 -16.94 -5.82 1.11
C ALA A 494 -15.47 -5.63 1.52
N PRO A 495 -14.55 -6.47 1.05
CA PRO A 495 -13.12 -6.29 1.26
C PRO A 495 -12.57 -5.24 0.28
N VAL A 496 -13.33 -4.22 -0.09
CA VAL A 496 -12.97 -3.27 -1.14
C VAL A 496 -13.36 -1.86 -0.71
N SER A 497 -12.46 -0.92 -0.97
CA SER A 497 -12.72 0.52 -0.90
C SER A 497 -12.39 1.17 -2.24
N LEU A 498 -13.19 2.16 -2.61
CA LEU A 498 -12.99 2.98 -3.79
C LEU A 498 -12.86 4.44 -3.36
N SER A 499 -11.82 5.14 -3.79
CA SER A 499 -11.63 6.55 -3.48
C SER A 499 -11.32 7.38 -4.70
N LEU A 500 -11.90 8.58 -4.77
CA LEU A 500 -11.48 9.66 -5.64
C LEU A 500 -10.41 10.48 -4.91
N TYR A 501 -9.29 10.74 -5.58
CA TYR A 501 -8.22 11.56 -5.02
C TYR A 501 -7.77 12.64 -6.00
N GLY A 502 -7.29 13.75 -5.46
CA GLY A 502 -6.53 14.77 -6.18
C GLY A 502 -5.04 14.62 -5.87
N LEU A 503 -4.19 15.06 -6.79
CA LEU A 503 -2.74 15.01 -6.64
C LEU A 503 -2.08 16.35 -6.94
N LEU A 504 -0.98 16.62 -6.25
CA LEU A 504 -0.05 17.72 -6.51
C LEU A 504 1.38 17.21 -6.37
N ASN A 505 2.20 17.33 -7.41
CA ASN A 505 3.54 16.76 -7.46
C ASN A 505 4.57 17.80 -7.90
N TYR A 506 5.62 18.00 -7.12
CA TYR A 506 6.81 18.71 -7.56
C TYR A 506 7.85 17.71 -8.08
N ASN A 507 8.28 17.84 -9.33
CA ASN A 507 9.17 16.89 -10.00
C ASN A 507 10.47 17.57 -10.42
N ILE A 508 11.57 16.83 -10.36
CA ILE A 508 12.87 17.27 -10.88
C ILE A 508 13.46 16.16 -11.77
N SER A 509 13.89 16.58 -12.96
CA SER A 509 14.55 15.74 -13.98
C SER A 509 15.85 16.41 -14.41
N GLU A 510 16.78 15.67 -15.00
CA GLU A 510 18.00 16.24 -15.59
C GLU A 510 17.96 16.15 -17.11
N MET A 511 18.45 17.19 -17.78
CA MET A 511 18.47 17.30 -19.22
C MET A 511 19.89 17.58 -19.71
N ASN A 512 20.32 16.88 -20.76
CA ASN A 512 21.57 17.13 -21.45
C ASN A 512 21.31 17.88 -22.75
N ILE A 513 22.05 18.97 -22.90
CA ILE A 513 22.01 19.84 -24.05
C ILE A 513 23.33 19.67 -24.78
N HIS A 514 23.29 18.95 -25.90
CA HIS A 514 24.43 18.81 -26.78
C HIS A 514 24.58 20.07 -27.62
N THR A 515 25.53 20.92 -27.23
CA THR A 515 25.96 22.06 -28.05
C THR A 515 27.08 21.62 -28.99
N ILE A 516 27.47 22.48 -29.92
CA ILE A 516 28.51 22.19 -30.93
C ILE A 516 29.87 21.83 -30.28
N ASN A 517 30.17 22.38 -29.08
CA ASN A 517 31.48 22.26 -28.44
C ASN A 517 31.44 21.54 -27.07
N ASP A 518 30.28 21.40 -26.43
CA ASP A 518 30.16 20.86 -25.08
C ASP A 518 28.77 20.28 -24.79
N THR A 519 28.66 19.44 -23.76
CA THR A 519 27.38 18.92 -23.24
C THR A 519 27.06 19.61 -21.92
N ILE A 520 26.00 20.40 -21.89
CA ILE A 520 25.56 21.12 -20.69
C ILE A 520 24.43 20.34 -20.03
N THR A 521 24.59 19.99 -18.75
CA THR A 521 23.53 19.38 -17.94
C THR A 521 22.74 20.46 -17.18
N LYS A 522 21.41 20.38 -17.20
CA LYS A 522 20.50 21.29 -16.48
C LYS A 522 19.41 20.51 -15.73
N SER A 523 19.05 20.95 -14.53
CA SER A 523 17.95 20.37 -13.75
C SER A 523 16.63 21.05 -14.07
N VAL A 524 15.72 20.32 -14.71
CA VAL A 524 14.40 20.81 -15.12
C VAL A 524 13.37 20.49 -14.03
N LYS A 525 12.55 21.48 -13.66
CA LYS A 525 11.52 21.38 -12.62
C LYS A 525 10.12 21.32 -13.22
N ALA A 526 9.17 20.65 -12.57
CA ALA A 526 7.77 20.72 -12.96
C ALA A 526 6.81 20.64 -11.78
N MET A 527 5.68 21.31 -11.91
CA MET A 527 4.52 21.10 -11.05
C MET A 527 3.48 20.25 -11.79
N GLY A 528 3.20 19.09 -11.23
CA GLY A 528 2.17 18.16 -11.65
C GLY A 528 0.91 18.36 -10.84
N PHE A 529 -0.25 18.34 -11.47
CA PHE A 529 -1.55 18.34 -10.81
C PHE A 529 -2.49 17.38 -11.53
N GLY A 530 -3.50 16.89 -10.82
CA GLY A 530 -4.39 15.90 -11.40
C GLY A 530 -5.32 15.23 -10.40
N GLY A 531 -5.86 14.10 -10.79
CA GLY A 531 -6.71 13.30 -9.94
C GLY A 531 -7.06 11.96 -10.57
N GLY A 532 -7.60 11.08 -9.73
CA GLY A 532 -7.81 9.70 -10.14
C GLY A 532 -8.73 8.91 -9.23
N LEU A 533 -8.97 7.68 -9.66
CA LEU A 533 -9.66 6.65 -8.89
C LEU A 533 -8.62 5.71 -8.29
N HIS A 534 -8.85 5.33 -7.04
CA HIS A 534 -8.04 4.38 -6.30
C HIS A 534 -8.95 3.30 -5.73
N LEU A 535 -8.75 2.08 -6.20
CA LEU A 535 -9.38 0.87 -5.71
C LEU A 535 -8.38 0.16 -4.81
N SER A 536 -8.77 -0.09 -3.56
CA SER A 536 -7.94 -0.83 -2.62
C SER A 536 -8.72 -2.00 -2.05
N THR A 537 -8.10 -3.16 -2.00
CA THR A 537 -8.70 -4.37 -1.43
C THR A 537 -8.15 -4.66 -0.03
N LYS A 538 -9.05 -4.97 0.91
CA LYS A 538 -8.68 -5.44 2.25
C LYS A 538 -7.95 -6.78 2.13
N ARG A 539 -7.01 -6.97 3.06
CA ARG A 539 -6.15 -8.14 3.17
C ARG A 539 -6.97 -9.43 3.20
N PHE A 540 -6.76 -10.30 2.21
CA PHE A 540 -7.16 -11.71 2.32
C PHE A 540 -5.97 -12.46 2.94
N ASN A 541 -6.06 -12.79 4.24
CA ASN A 541 -4.97 -13.32 5.07
C ASN A 541 -3.70 -12.43 5.05
N ASN A 542 -2.88 -12.59 4.02
CA ASN A 542 -1.55 -11.97 3.89
C ASN A 542 -1.36 -11.21 2.57
N PHE A 543 -2.33 -11.24 1.65
CA PHE A 543 -2.24 -10.56 0.36
C PHE A 543 -3.15 -9.35 0.28
N GLY A 544 -2.71 -8.31 -0.40
CA GLY A 544 -3.53 -7.18 -0.80
C GLY A 544 -3.28 -6.78 -2.24
N PHE A 545 -4.24 -6.04 -2.79
CA PHE A 545 -4.22 -5.52 -4.15
C PHE A 545 -4.70 -4.07 -4.15
N ASP A 546 -3.92 -3.21 -4.80
CA ASP A 546 -4.23 -1.81 -5.04
C ASP A 546 -4.19 -1.51 -6.54
N TYR A 547 -5.17 -0.73 -7.01
CA TYR A 547 -5.23 -0.24 -8.37
C TYR A 547 -5.52 1.25 -8.41
N LYS A 548 -4.74 2.02 -9.16
CA LYS A 548 -4.98 3.45 -9.39
C LYS A 548 -5.04 3.75 -10.87
N ALA A 549 -6.01 4.58 -11.26
CA ALA A 549 -6.10 5.19 -12.57
C ALA A 549 -6.16 6.71 -12.39
N GLU A 550 -5.30 7.43 -13.10
CA GLU A 550 -4.97 8.83 -12.80
C GLU A 550 -4.80 9.63 -14.10
N PHE A 551 -5.39 10.83 -14.13
CA PHE A 551 -5.06 11.84 -15.12
C PHE A 551 -4.21 12.91 -14.45
N SER A 552 -3.04 13.19 -15.02
CA SER A 552 -2.11 14.20 -14.51
C SER A 552 -1.61 15.10 -15.64
N TRP A 553 -1.33 16.35 -15.28
CA TRP A 553 -0.75 17.36 -16.17
C TRP A 553 0.49 17.93 -15.50
N TYR A 554 1.61 17.92 -16.22
CA TYR A 554 2.90 18.42 -15.72
C TYR A 554 3.28 19.71 -16.42
N ASP A 555 3.31 20.81 -15.68
CA ASP A 555 3.73 22.14 -16.16
C ASP A 555 5.23 22.31 -15.97
N PHE A 556 5.94 22.38 -17.08
CA PHE A 556 7.39 22.59 -17.13
C PHE A 556 7.76 24.03 -17.49
N GLN A 557 6.90 24.77 -18.20
CA GLN A 557 7.26 26.09 -18.70
C GLN A 557 7.27 27.15 -17.60
N ASN A 558 6.33 27.11 -16.66
CA ASN A 558 6.19 28.15 -15.63
C ASN A 558 7.19 28.03 -14.48
N PHE A 559 7.90 26.90 -14.37
CA PHE A 559 8.80 26.59 -13.26
C PHE A 559 10.28 26.62 -13.63
N ASN A 560 10.59 26.99 -14.88
CA ASN A 560 11.95 27.08 -15.38
C ASN A 560 12.17 28.36 -16.19
N THR A 561 13.30 29.02 -15.96
CA THR A 561 13.68 30.26 -16.66
C THR A 561 14.82 29.97 -17.65
N TYR A 562 14.51 29.25 -18.73
CA TYR A 562 15.50 28.89 -19.76
C TYR A 562 15.32 29.63 -21.10
N GLN A 563 14.47 30.66 -21.12
CA GLN A 563 14.18 31.45 -22.31
C GLN A 563 15.42 32.15 -22.87
N SER A 564 16.32 32.63 -22.00
CA SER A 564 17.62 33.23 -22.40
C SER A 564 18.60 32.23 -23.01
N GLU A 565 18.42 30.94 -22.73
CA GLU A 565 19.28 29.84 -23.19
C GLU A 565 18.73 29.16 -24.45
N LYS A 566 17.68 29.73 -25.07
CA LYS A 566 16.98 29.18 -26.25
C LYS A 566 16.46 27.76 -26.07
N ILE A 567 16.19 27.34 -24.83
CA ILE A 567 15.63 26.03 -24.52
C ILE A 567 14.10 26.15 -24.50
N MET A 568 13.43 25.38 -25.34
CA MET A 568 11.97 25.30 -25.37
C MET A 568 11.52 24.02 -24.68
N LEU A 569 10.97 24.18 -23.47
CA LEU A 569 10.28 23.12 -22.74
C LEU A 569 8.81 23.04 -23.20
N PRO A 570 8.21 21.85 -23.22
CA PRO A 570 6.78 21.71 -23.47
C PRO A 570 5.98 22.44 -22.38
N PRO A 571 4.87 23.13 -22.74
CA PRO A 571 4.07 23.88 -21.77
C PRO A 571 3.45 22.97 -20.71
N ILE A 572 2.74 21.94 -21.16
CA ILE A 572 2.05 20.96 -20.30
C ILE A 572 2.19 19.58 -20.94
N ILE A 573 2.57 18.58 -20.15
CA ILE A 573 2.58 17.17 -20.55
C ILE A 573 1.38 16.46 -19.89
N PRO A 574 0.31 16.13 -20.63
CA PRO A 574 -0.81 15.35 -20.10
C PRO A 574 -0.50 13.85 -20.13
N VAL A 575 -0.78 13.15 -19.03
CA VAL A 575 -0.49 11.73 -18.86
C VAL A 575 -1.68 11.00 -18.24
N PHE A 576 -2.04 9.85 -18.82
CA PHE A 576 -2.89 8.86 -18.18
C PHE A 576 -2.04 7.76 -17.56
N ARG A 577 -2.05 7.71 -16.22
CA ARG A 577 -1.25 6.78 -15.42
C ARG A 577 -2.13 5.68 -14.85
N ASN A 578 -1.69 4.43 -14.99
CA ASN A 578 -2.29 3.28 -14.32
C ASN A 578 -1.26 2.62 -13.45
N GLU A 579 -1.65 2.20 -12.25
CA GLU A 579 -0.80 1.52 -11.28
C GLU A 579 -1.57 0.32 -10.75
N ALA A 580 -0.99 -0.88 -10.85
CA ALA A 580 -1.51 -2.10 -10.25
C ALA A 580 -0.44 -2.69 -9.33
N GLU A 581 -0.74 -2.81 -8.05
CA GLU A 581 0.15 -3.38 -7.03
C GLU A 581 -0.48 -4.62 -6.41
N VAL A 582 0.31 -5.68 -6.29
CA VAL A 582 0.03 -6.81 -5.41
C VAL A 582 1.10 -6.82 -4.32
N PHE A 583 0.69 -6.98 -3.07
CA PHE A 583 1.61 -7.05 -1.95
C PHE A 583 1.29 -8.21 -1.00
N TYR A 584 2.34 -8.74 -0.37
CA TYR A 584 2.32 -9.86 0.54
C TYR A 584 3.01 -9.50 1.86
N HIS A 585 2.36 -9.79 2.99
CA HIS A 585 2.89 -9.58 4.33
C HIS A 585 3.57 -10.85 4.88
N PRO A 586 4.91 -10.93 4.95
CA PRO A 586 5.60 -12.09 5.48
C PRO A 586 5.23 -12.32 6.95
N ASN A 587 5.01 -13.59 7.33
CA ASN A 587 4.65 -13.99 8.70
C ASN A 587 3.42 -13.27 9.29
N GLY A 588 2.54 -12.72 8.44
CA GLY A 588 1.40 -11.92 8.88
C GLY A 588 1.77 -10.59 9.54
N ASN A 589 3.04 -10.16 9.47
CA ASN A 589 3.48 -8.88 10.02
C ASN A 589 2.94 -7.75 9.14
N PRO A 590 2.02 -6.90 9.64
CA PRO A 590 1.43 -5.84 8.84
C PRO A 590 2.41 -4.70 8.53
N ASN A 591 3.53 -4.62 9.25
CA ASN A 591 4.51 -3.53 9.17
C ASN A 591 5.52 -3.74 8.03
N GLN A 592 5.48 -4.90 7.39
CA GLN A 592 6.44 -5.32 6.38
C GLN A 592 5.69 -6.00 5.25
N ALA A 593 6.00 -5.67 4.01
CA ALA A 593 5.45 -6.36 2.86
C ALA A 593 6.42 -6.40 1.69
N ILE A 594 6.37 -7.48 0.94
CA ILE A 594 6.97 -7.58 -0.39
C ILE A 594 5.90 -7.20 -1.39
N PHE A 595 6.22 -6.40 -2.39
CA PHE A 595 5.26 -6.00 -3.42
C PHE A 595 5.84 -6.15 -4.82
N ALA A 596 4.93 -6.39 -5.76
CA ALA A 596 5.15 -6.27 -7.19
C ALA A 596 4.15 -5.26 -7.75
N ARG A 597 4.64 -4.29 -8.52
CA ARG A 597 3.82 -3.19 -9.04
C ARG A 597 4.12 -2.94 -10.50
N LEU A 598 3.08 -2.90 -11.32
CA LEU A 598 3.16 -2.45 -12.70
C LEU A 598 2.59 -1.03 -12.80
N ILE A 599 3.36 -0.12 -13.38
CA ILE A 599 2.92 1.25 -13.65
C ILE A 599 3.03 1.52 -15.15
N THR A 600 2.01 2.13 -15.73
CA THR A 600 1.98 2.57 -17.13
C THR A 600 1.79 4.08 -17.17
N TYR A 601 2.55 4.77 -18.00
CA TYR A 601 2.39 6.21 -18.26
C TYR A 601 2.10 6.41 -19.75
N ASN A 602 0.87 6.78 -20.09
CA ASN A 602 0.44 6.98 -21.47
C ASN A 602 0.34 8.48 -21.75
N TYR A 603 1.08 8.97 -22.73
CA TYR A 603 1.01 10.36 -23.16
C TYR A 603 -0.33 10.63 -23.86
N LEU A 604 -1.00 11.73 -23.48
CA LEU A 604 -2.29 12.12 -24.05
C LEU A 604 -2.18 13.33 -25.01
N GLY A 605 -0.97 13.76 -25.35
CA GLY A 605 -0.76 14.90 -26.24
C GLY A 605 -1.05 14.59 -27.71
N SER A 606 -1.10 15.63 -28.53
CA SER A 606 -1.56 15.59 -29.92
C SER A 606 -0.59 14.94 -30.91
N SER A 607 0.62 14.56 -30.49
CA SER A 607 1.74 14.28 -31.41
C SER A 607 2.39 12.89 -31.31
N ASN A 608 1.95 11.96 -30.44
CA ASN A 608 2.49 10.59 -30.48
C ASN A 608 1.76 9.57 -29.56
N ASN A 609 1.80 8.28 -29.93
CA ASN A 609 1.41 7.14 -29.06
C ASN A 609 2.52 6.79 -28.04
N GLN A 610 3.16 7.80 -27.45
CA GLN A 610 4.27 7.59 -26.53
C GLN A 610 3.78 7.06 -25.18
N ALA A 611 4.44 6.01 -24.68
CA ALA A 611 4.19 5.47 -23.36
C ALA A 611 5.48 4.85 -22.80
N PHE A 612 5.58 4.80 -21.47
CA PHE A 612 6.59 4.00 -20.79
C PHE A 612 5.97 3.19 -19.65
N TYR A 613 6.67 2.12 -19.28
CA TYR A 613 6.21 1.13 -18.31
C TYR A 613 7.26 0.94 -17.24
N GLN A 614 6.83 0.66 -16.01
CA GLN A 614 7.69 0.34 -14.89
C GLN A 614 7.20 -0.95 -14.25
N PHE A 615 8.06 -1.95 -14.12
CA PHE A 615 7.74 -3.19 -13.41
C PHE A 615 8.59 -3.29 -12.15
N GLN A 616 8.03 -2.76 -11.07
CA GLN A 616 8.72 -2.57 -9.81
C GLN A 616 8.54 -3.79 -8.91
N PHE A 617 9.65 -4.21 -8.29
CA PHE A 617 9.63 -5.21 -7.22
C PHE A 617 10.43 -4.69 -6.04
N GLY A 618 9.87 -4.85 -4.84
CA GLY A 618 10.58 -4.42 -3.66
C GLY A 618 9.88 -4.68 -2.36
N TYR A 619 10.32 -3.93 -1.36
CA TYR A 619 9.98 -4.13 0.03
C TYR A 619 9.46 -2.82 0.62
N LYS A 620 8.30 -2.90 1.27
CA LYS A 620 7.72 -1.82 2.06
C LYS A 620 7.82 -2.15 3.53
N PHE A 621 8.22 -1.18 4.33
CA PHE A 621 8.25 -1.29 5.78
C PHE A 621 7.77 0.01 6.40
N ALA A 622 7.07 -0.12 7.51
CA ALA A 622 6.58 1.00 8.30
C ALA A 622 7.46 1.16 9.55
N ILE A 623 7.72 2.40 9.96
CA ILE A 623 8.56 2.67 11.14
C ILE A 623 7.74 2.43 12.42
N GLY A 624 8.28 1.60 13.31
CA GLY A 624 7.63 1.13 14.54
C GLY A 624 7.32 -0.35 14.46
N ASN A 625 7.60 -1.09 15.54
CA ASN A 625 7.54 -2.55 15.54
C ASN A 625 6.27 -3.03 16.24
N ARG A 626 5.32 -3.61 15.50
CA ARG A 626 4.19 -4.33 16.10
C ARG A 626 4.72 -5.66 16.62
N THR A 627 5.25 -5.71 17.83
CA THR A 627 5.27 -6.98 18.56
C THR A 627 3.83 -7.33 18.90
N ALA A 628 3.20 -8.13 18.05
CA ALA A 628 2.02 -8.88 18.45
C ALA A 628 2.47 -9.87 19.53
N ASN A 629 2.46 -9.45 20.80
CA ASN A 629 2.43 -10.39 21.90
C ASN A 629 1.03 -11.03 21.90
N GLY A 630 0.85 -12.01 21.03
CA GLY A 630 -0.14 -13.05 21.23
C GLY A 630 0.47 -14.10 22.14
N LYS A 631 -0.16 -14.30 23.31
CA LYS A 631 0.25 -15.13 24.47
C LYS A 631 1.17 -14.35 25.42
N ASP A 632 0.83 -14.13 26.69
CA ASP A 632 0.03 -14.94 27.63
C ASP A 632 -1.16 -14.20 28.28
#